data_AF-A0A370HRC9-F1
#
_entry.id   AF-A0A370HRC9-F1
#
_cell.length_a   1.000
_cell.length_b   1.000
_cell.length_c   1.000
_cell.angle_alpha   90.00
_cell.angle_beta   90.00
_cell.angle_gamma   90.00
#
_symmetry.space_group_name_H-M   'P 1'
#
loop_
_entity.id
_entity.type
_entity.pdbx_description
1 polymer ?
#
loop_
_entity_poly.entity_id
_entity_poly.type
_entity_poly.pdbx_seq_one_letter_code
_entity_poly.pdbx_strand_id
1 'polypeptide(L)'
;MNAPSGHVDLDREDVKRGLADGSIHLVDVREPHEFAAGHIPGAISRPLSTFDPASLPTDKRIVFSCAAGVRSLRAIEFAQAAGRDVREHYKGGYKDWVMSGEPVE
;
A
#
# COMPACT_ATOMS: atom_id res chain seq x y z
N MET A 1 -2.95 24.67 -6.94
CA MET A 1 -1.66 23.96 -7.02
C MET A 1 -1.99 22.55 -7.48
N ASN A 2 -1.57 22.15 -8.67
CA ASN A 2 -1.88 20.81 -9.20
C ASN A 2 -0.97 19.80 -8.51
N ALA A 3 -1.55 18.86 -7.77
CA ALA A 3 -0.81 17.70 -7.28
C ALA A 3 -0.18 16.96 -8.48
N PRO A 4 1.02 16.37 -8.32
CA PRO A 4 1.64 15.57 -9.37
C PRO A 4 0.70 14.42 -9.75
N SER A 5 0.20 14.44 -10.98
CA SER A 5 -0.66 13.38 -11.52
C SER A 5 0.19 12.17 -11.88
N GLY A 6 -0.07 11.03 -11.24
CA GLY A 6 0.55 9.75 -11.61
C GLY A 6 0.71 8.78 -10.45
N HIS A 7 0.87 7.50 -10.80
CA HIS A 7 1.25 6.44 -9.89
C HIS A 7 2.46 5.68 -10.47
N VAL A 8 3.14 4.94 -9.61
CA VAL A 8 4.26 4.05 -9.92
C VAL A 8 3.82 2.65 -9.52
N ASP A 9 3.77 1.77 -10.51
CA ASP A 9 3.53 0.34 -10.32
C ASP A 9 4.79 -0.30 -9.76
N LEU A 10 4.71 -0.85 -8.55
CA LEU A 10 5.73 -1.73 -7.99
C LEU A 10 5.32 -3.19 -8.16
N ASP A 11 6.30 -4.04 -8.41
CA ASP A 11 6.14 -5.49 -8.38
C ASP A 11 6.43 -6.08 -6.98
N ARG A 12 6.31 -7.40 -6.86
CA ARG A 12 6.52 -8.11 -5.60
C ARG A 12 7.96 -8.00 -5.09
N GLU A 13 8.94 -8.05 -5.98
CA GLU A 13 10.35 -8.03 -5.62
C GLU A 13 10.76 -6.63 -5.15
N ASP A 14 10.19 -5.58 -5.73
CA ASP A 14 10.31 -4.20 -5.23
C ASP A 14 9.78 -4.08 -3.80
N VAL A 15 8.59 -4.63 -3.53
CA VAL A 15 7.97 -4.61 -2.19
C VAL A 15 8.80 -5.41 -1.19
N LYS A 16 9.24 -6.62 -1.55
CA LYS A 16 10.08 -7.47 -0.70
C LYS A 16 11.39 -6.78 -0.34
N ARG A 17 12.05 -6.17 -1.32
CA ARG A 17 13.29 -5.42 -1.10
C ARG A 17 13.07 -4.26 -0.12
N GLY A 18 12.02 -3.46 -0.34
CA GLY A 18 11.70 -2.34 0.52
C GLY A 18 11.30 -2.72 1.95
N LEU A 19 10.63 -3.86 2.13
CA LEU A 19 10.32 -4.40 3.46
C LEU A 19 11.59 -4.91 4.15
N ALA A 20 12.43 -5.66 3.42
CA ALA A 20 13.64 -6.26 3.97
C ALA A 20 14.70 -5.24 4.38
N ASP A 21 14.89 -4.16 3.62
CA ASP A 21 15.81 -3.07 3.97
C ASP A 21 15.16 -2.00 4.86
N GLY A 22 13.86 -2.12 5.13
CA GLY A 22 13.10 -1.19 5.95
C GLY A 22 12.95 0.20 5.34
N SER A 23 13.08 0.36 4.02
CA SER A 23 12.95 1.65 3.31
C SER A 23 11.51 2.07 3.02
N ILE A 24 10.54 1.15 3.15
CA ILE A 24 9.12 1.43 2.90
C ILE A 24 8.24 1.16 4.12
N HIS A 25 7.09 1.82 4.14
CA HIS A 25 5.88 1.38 4.82
C HIS A 25 4.93 0.79 3.77
N LEU A 26 4.65 -0.51 3.88
CA LEU A 26 3.60 -1.14 3.10
C LEU A 26 2.25 -0.91 3.78
N VAL A 27 1.37 -0.14 3.14
CA VAL A 27 0.08 0.25 3.71
C VAL A 27 -1.03 -0.55 3.05
N ASP A 28 -1.65 -1.46 3.78
CA ASP A 28 -2.77 -2.27 3.30
C ASP A 28 -4.10 -1.50 3.47
N VAL A 29 -4.76 -1.23 2.33
CA VAL A 29 -6.03 -0.48 2.28
C VAL A 29 -7.26 -1.37 2.10
N ARG A 30 -7.11 -2.69 2.28
CA ARG A 30 -8.25 -3.63 2.36
C ARG A 30 -9.09 -3.38 3.60
N GLU A 31 -10.28 -3.95 3.64
CA GLU A 31 -11.14 -3.87 4.81
C GLU A 31 -10.51 -4.57 6.02
N PRO A 32 -10.83 -4.16 7.27
CA PRO A 32 -10.21 -4.74 8.47
C PRO A 32 -10.31 -6.26 8.56
N HIS A 33 -11.44 -6.83 8.11
CA HIS A 33 -11.65 -8.28 8.12
C HIS A 33 -10.78 -9.01 7.08
N GLU A 34 -10.49 -8.40 5.93
CA GLU A 34 -9.58 -8.96 4.93
C GLU A 34 -8.13 -8.97 5.46
N PHE A 35 -7.72 -7.90 6.15
CA PHE A 35 -6.40 -7.80 6.76
C PHE A 35 -6.23 -8.82 7.91
N ALA A 36 -7.22 -8.90 8.80
CA ALA A 36 -7.22 -9.83 9.93
C ALA A 36 -7.27 -11.31 9.51
N ALA A 37 -7.84 -11.62 8.34
CA ALA A 37 -7.83 -12.97 7.79
C ALA A 37 -6.47 -13.38 7.18
N GLY A 38 -5.55 -12.42 7.02
CA GLY A 38 -4.22 -12.64 6.47
C GLY A 38 -3.70 -11.38 5.77
N HIS A 39 -2.45 -11.00 6.03
CA HIS A 39 -1.82 -9.83 5.44
C HIS A 39 -0.34 -10.05 5.13
N ILE A 40 0.22 -9.15 4.32
CA ILE A 40 1.65 -9.18 3.99
C ILE A 40 2.43 -8.83 5.27
N PRO A 41 3.46 -9.62 5.65
CA PRO A 41 4.21 -9.39 6.88
C PRO A 41 4.75 -7.97 7.00
N GLY A 42 4.55 -7.35 8.16
CA GLY A 42 4.95 -5.97 8.43
C GLY A 42 4.12 -4.89 7.75
N ALA A 43 3.04 -5.23 7.04
CA ALA A 43 2.11 -4.25 6.49
C ALA A 43 1.31 -3.56 7.60
N ILE A 44 0.98 -2.27 7.39
CA ILE A 44 0.12 -1.51 8.30
C ILE A 44 -1.28 -1.34 7.72
N SER A 45 -2.31 -1.60 8.54
CA SER A 45 -3.71 -1.48 8.09
C SER A 45 -4.19 -0.02 8.09
N ARG A 46 -4.60 0.48 6.92
CA ARG A 46 -5.29 1.77 6.73
C ARG A 46 -6.43 1.58 5.72
N PRO A 47 -7.57 0.99 6.14
CA PRO A 47 -8.66 0.62 5.24
C PRO A 47 -9.15 1.78 4.40
N LEU A 48 -9.48 1.51 3.13
CA LEU A 48 -9.97 2.56 2.23
C LEU A 48 -11.31 3.14 2.69
N SER A 49 -12.17 2.32 3.34
CA SER A 49 -13.49 2.72 3.84
C SER A 49 -13.46 3.80 4.93
N THR A 50 -12.36 3.90 5.68
CA THR A 50 -12.15 4.89 6.74
C THR A 50 -10.84 5.66 6.55
N PHE A 51 -10.39 5.78 5.30
CA PHE A 51 -9.07 6.29 4.97
C PHE A 51 -8.90 7.75 5.39
N ASP A 52 -7.89 7.99 6.23
CA ASP A 52 -7.45 9.32 6.61
C ASP A 52 -5.99 9.54 6.17
N PRO A 53 -5.75 10.36 5.14
CA PRO A 53 -4.39 10.71 4.70
C PRO A 53 -3.51 11.33 5.78
N ALA A 54 -4.09 11.97 6.82
CA ALA A 54 -3.31 12.55 7.91
C ALA A 54 -2.71 11.47 8.83
N SER A 55 -3.32 10.29 8.89
CA SER A 55 -2.87 9.15 9.70
C SER A 55 -1.72 8.35 9.08
N LEU A 56 -1.32 8.66 7.85
CA LEU A 56 -0.26 7.95 7.14
C LEU A 56 1.12 8.29 7.72
N PRO A 57 2.02 7.30 7.88
CA PRO A 57 3.37 7.52 8.40
C PRO A 57 4.17 8.49 7.50
N THR A 58 5.22 9.09 8.05
CA THR A 58 6.00 10.14 7.35
C THR A 58 7.51 9.91 7.37
N ASP A 59 7.98 8.89 8.08
CA ASP A 59 9.38 8.56 8.28
C ASP A 59 9.98 7.73 7.12
N LYS A 60 9.14 7.10 6.29
CA LYS A 60 9.56 6.26 5.16
C LYS A 60 8.67 6.46 3.94
N ARG A 61 9.12 5.94 2.80
CA ARG A 61 8.32 5.88 1.55
C ARG A 61 7.08 5.03 1.77
N ILE A 62 5.91 5.52 1.33
CA ILE A 62 4.66 4.76 1.42
C ILE A 62 4.44 4.00 0.12
N VAL A 63 4.16 2.70 0.24
CA VAL A 63 3.66 1.86 -0.84
C VAL A 63 2.28 1.36 -0.44
N PHE A 64 1.25 1.69 -1.22
CA PHE A 64 -0.09 1.16 -0.94
C PHE A 64 -0.26 -0.26 -1.49
N SER A 65 -0.96 -1.12 -0.76
CA SER A 65 -1.38 -2.44 -1.20
C SER A 65 -2.88 -2.60 -0.99
N CYS A 66 -3.53 -3.39 -1.83
CA CYS A 66 -4.88 -3.86 -1.58
C CYS A 66 -5.01 -5.30 -2.07
N ALA A 67 -6.22 -5.82 -2.30
CA ALA A 67 -6.37 -7.18 -2.82
C ALA A 67 -5.71 -7.40 -4.20
N ALA A 68 -5.80 -6.43 -5.13
CA ALA A 68 -5.40 -6.62 -6.53
C ALA A 68 -5.02 -5.30 -7.24
N GLY A 69 -4.40 -4.36 -6.53
CA GLY A 69 -3.94 -3.08 -7.09
C GLY A 69 -5.01 -1.98 -7.30
N VAL A 70 -6.30 -2.31 -7.40
CA VAL A 70 -7.36 -1.33 -7.75
C VAL A 70 -7.62 -0.29 -6.64
N ARG A 71 -7.84 -0.74 -5.40
CA ARG A 71 -8.15 0.15 -4.27
C ARG A 71 -6.93 0.99 -3.85
N SER A 72 -5.72 0.49 -4.06
CA SER A 72 -4.49 1.21 -3.74
C SER A 72 -4.26 2.42 -4.65
N LEU A 73 -4.74 2.39 -5.90
CA LEU A 73 -4.77 3.60 -6.76
C LEU A 73 -5.67 4.69 -6.18
N ARG A 74 -6.83 4.33 -5.62
CA ARG A 74 -7.71 5.31 -4.96
C ARG A 74 -7.10 5.89 -3.68
N ALA A 75 -6.36 5.08 -2.93
CA ALA A 75 -5.59 5.56 -1.79
C ALA A 75 -4.51 6.58 -2.20
N ILE A 76 -3.83 6.37 -3.34
CA ILE A 76 -2.91 7.36 -3.93
C ILE A 76 -3.65 8.67 -4.22
N GLU A 77 -4.79 8.61 -4.91
CA GLU A 77 -5.58 9.80 -5.26
C GLU A 77 -6.01 10.59 -4.02
N PHE A 78 -6.50 9.91 -2.98
CA PHE A 78 -6.89 10.55 -1.72
C PHE A 78 -5.69 11.16 -0.99
N ALA A 79 -4.54 10.48 -0.97
CA ALA A 79 -3.33 11.01 -0.36
C ALA A 79 -2.81 12.25 -1.12
N GLN A 80 -2.77 12.20 -2.45
CA GLN A 80 -2.34 13.32 -3.30
C GLN A 80 -3.29 14.51 -3.20
N ALA A 81 -4.60 14.29 -3.15
CA ALA A 81 -5.59 15.34 -2.94
C ALA A 81 -5.41 16.04 -1.58
N ALA A 82 -4.92 15.32 -0.57
CA ALA A 82 -4.53 15.86 0.73
C ALA A 82 -3.12 16.48 0.76
N GLY A 83 -2.45 16.61 -0.39
CA GLY A 83 -1.12 17.21 -0.50
C GLY A 83 0.03 16.29 -0.09
N ARG A 84 -0.21 14.99 0.09
CA ARG A 84 0.85 14.01 0.36
C ARG A 84 1.55 13.63 -0.94
N ASP A 85 2.89 13.62 -0.93
CA ASP A 85 3.67 13.11 -2.06
C ASP A 85 3.80 11.58 -1.97
N VAL A 86 2.73 10.87 -2.34
CA VAL A 86 2.70 9.41 -2.42
C VAL A 86 2.26 9.02 -3.81
N ARG A 87 2.99 8.08 -4.43
CA ARG A 87 2.75 7.65 -5.82
C ARG A 87 2.87 6.15 -6.01
N GLU A 88 3.39 5.42 -5.04
CA GLU A 88 3.76 4.02 -5.22
C GLU A 88 2.66 3.10 -4.70
N HIS A 89 2.35 2.07 -5.48
CA HIS A 89 1.52 0.98 -5.01
C HIS A 89 2.00 -0.37 -5.54
N TYR A 90 1.70 -1.41 -4.78
CA TYR A 90 1.92 -2.77 -5.20
C TYR A 90 0.80 -3.19 -6.16
N LYS A 91 1.12 -3.26 -7.46
CA LYS A 91 0.15 -3.54 -8.53
C LYS A 91 -0.52 -4.90 -8.38
N GLY A 92 0.26 -5.93 -8.04
CA GLY A 92 -0.23 -7.29 -7.83
C GLY A 92 -1.08 -7.45 -6.56
N GLY A 93 -0.83 -6.60 -5.56
CA GLY A 93 -1.52 -6.61 -4.27
C GLY A 93 -1.37 -7.93 -3.52
N TYR A 94 -2.20 -8.11 -2.48
CA TYR A 94 -2.22 -9.28 -1.64
C TYR A 94 -2.42 -10.59 -2.43
N LYS A 95 -3.22 -10.59 -3.50
CA LYS A 95 -3.42 -11.79 -4.33
C LYS A 95 -2.13 -12.30 -4.98
N ASP A 96 -1.34 -11.41 -5.59
CA ASP A 96 -0.07 -11.81 -6.20
C ASP A 96 0.92 -12.37 -5.17
N TRP A 97 0.94 -11.78 -3.97
CA TRP A 97 1.75 -12.25 -2.84
C TRP A 97 1.41 -13.69 -2.46
N VAL A 98 0.14 -13.98 -2.15
CA VAL A 98 -0.29 -15.30 -1.70
C VAL A 98 -0.20 -16.36 -2.81
N MET A 99 -0.53 -16.01 -4.06
CA MET A 99 -0.42 -16.94 -5.19
C MET A 99 1.01 -17.37 -5.46
N SER A 100 1.98 -16.59 -4.98
CA SER A 100 3.40 -16.87 -5.13
C SER A 100 4.00 -17.65 -3.96
N GLY A 101 3.17 -18.04 -2.99
CA GLY A 101 3.59 -18.83 -1.84
C GLY A 101 4.40 -18.04 -0.81
N GLU A 102 4.36 -16.71 -0.87
CA GLU A 102 5.00 -15.86 0.14
C GLU A 102 4.27 -15.95 1.50
N PRO A 103 4.97 -15.76 2.63
CA PRO A 103 4.38 -15.88 3.96
C PRO A 103 3.37 -14.78 4.26
N VAL A 104 2.40 -15.06 5.14
CA VAL A 104 1.39 -14.10 5.62
C VAL A 104 1.39 -14.03 7.14
N GLU A 105 0.96 -12.90 7.69
CA GLU A 105 0.68 -12.68 9.12
C GLU A 105 -0.82 -12.64 9.42
#